data_AF-A0A924UTF0-F1
#
_entry.id   AF-A0A924UTF0-F1
#
_cell.length_a   1.000
_cell.length_b   1.000
_cell.length_c   1.000
_cell.angle_alpha   90.00
_cell.angle_beta   90.00
_cell.angle_gamma   90.00
#
_symmetry.space_group_name_H-M   'P 1'
#
loop_
_entity.id
_entity.type
_entity.pdbx_description
1 polymer ?
#
loop_
_entity_poly.entity_id
_entity_poly.type
_entity_poly.pdbx_seq_one_letter_code
_entity_poly.pdbx_strand_id
1 'polypeptide(L)' 'MSAKLTFAKNLRSFRIQRGLSQEKLAELCDLHRTYVSSVERGERNITV' A
#
# COMPACT_ATOMS: atom_id res chain seq x y z
N MET A 1 7.18 -17.25 -0.04
CA MET A 1 6.28 -16.08 -0.15
C MET A 1 6.66 -15.29 -1.40
N SER A 2 5.68 -14.80 -2.16
CA SER A 2 5.92 -13.94 -3.34
C SER A 2 6.38 -12.54 -2.90
N ALA A 3 7.35 -11.95 -3.61
CA ALA A 3 7.86 -10.59 -3.35
C ALA A 3 6.72 -9.55 -3.29
N LYS A 4 5.70 -9.71 -4.16
CA LYS A 4 4.50 -8.88 -4.17
C LYS A 4 3.74 -8.91 -2.84
N LEU A 5 3.51 -10.12 -2.31
CA LEU A 5 2.78 -10.29 -1.05
C LEU A 5 3.60 -9.78 0.15
N THR A 6 4.93 -9.95 0.11
CA THR A 6 5.82 -9.38 1.12
C THR A 6 5.72 -7.85 1.12
N PHE A 7 5.78 -7.21 -0.05
CA PHE A 7 5.62 -5.77 -0.16
C PHE A 7 4.26 -5.30 0.34
N ALA A 8 3.16 -5.92 -0.11
CA ALA A 8 1.80 -5.57 0.29
C ALA A 8 1.61 -5.58 1.82
N LYS A 9 2.13 -6.62 2.48
CA LYS A 9 2.12 -6.75 3.94
C LYS A 9 2.95 -5.66 4.63
N ASN A 10 4.14 -5.39 4.11
CA ASN A 10 5.03 -4.37 4.66
C ASN A 10 4.43 -2.97 4.53
N LEU A 11 3.86 -2.64 3.35
CA LEU A 11 3.20 -1.36 3.13
C LEU A 11 2.08 -1.12 4.16
N ARG A 12 1.20 -2.12 4.34
CA ARG A 12 0.12 -2.05 5.33
C ARG A 12 0.66 -1.89 6.76
N SER A 13 1.68 -2.66 7.13
CA SER A 13 2.29 -2.60 8.45
C SER A 13 2.86 -1.21 8.74
N PHE A 14 3.66 -0.66 7.82
CA PHE A 14 4.26 0.67 7.98
C PHE A 14 3.21 1.79 7.94
N ARG A 15 2.16 1.66 7.14
CA ARG A 15 1.06 2.63 7.12
C ARG A 15 0.37 2.70 8.49
N ILE A 16 0.04 1.56 9.08
CA ILE A 16 -0.59 1.47 10.40
C ILE A 16 0.34 1.98 11.50
N GLN A 17 1.62 1.60 11.48
CA GLN A 17 2.62 2.09 12.45
C GLN A 17 2.77 3.61 12.43
N ARG A 18 2.55 4.25 11.27
CA ARG A 18 2.55 5.71 11.13
C ARG A 18 1.18 6.37 11.42
N GLY A 19 0.18 5.60 11.84
CA GLY A 19 -1.16 6.11 12.12
C GLY A 19 -1.90 6.62 10.88
N LEU A 20 -1.52 6.19 9.68
CA LEU A 20 -2.07 6.68 8.42
C LEU A 20 -3.30 5.85 7.98
N SER A 21 -4.35 6.53 7.54
CA SER A 21 -5.42 5.90 6.77
C SER A 21 -4.96 5.59 5.33
N GLN A 22 -5.71 4.75 4.60
CA GLN A 22 -5.44 4.53 3.18
C GLN A 22 -5.57 5.84 2.40
N GLU A 23 -6.62 6.65 2.67
CA GLU A 23 -6.78 8.00 2.13
C GLU A 23 -5.56 8.88 2.38
N LYS A 24 -5.06 8.93 3.62
CA LYS A 24 -3.94 9.82 3.95
C LYS A 24 -2.64 9.39 3.28
N LEU A 25 -2.38 8.08 3.20
CA LEU A 25 -1.24 7.57 2.45
C LEU A 25 -1.36 7.90 0.95
N ALA A 26 -2.56 7.77 0.40
CA ALA A 26 -2.81 8.06 -1.01
C ALA A 26 -2.56 9.54 -1.32
N GLU A 27 -3.06 10.44 -0.48
CA GLU A 27 -2.82 11.89 -0.56
C GLU A 27 -1.32 12.22 -0.51
N LEU A 28 -0.58 11.64 0.45
CA LEU A 28 0.87 11.87 0.60
C LEU A 28 1.69 11.36 -0.60
N CYS A 29 1.18 10.39 -1.34
CA CYS A 29 1.83 9.81 -2.50
C CYS A 29 1.30 10.33 -3.84
N ASP A 30 0.36 11.27 -3.83
CA ASP A 30 -0.38 11.72 -5.02
C ASP A 30 -1.00 10.55 -5.82
N LEU A 31 -1.61 9.63 -5.08
CA LEU A 31 -2.27 8.43 -5.61
C LEU A 31 -3.74 8.43 -5.28
N HIS A 32 -4.52 7.70 -6.07
CA HIS A 32 -5.90 7.41 -5.71
C HIS A 32 -5.94 6.35 -4.60
N ARG A 33 -6.84 6.52 -3.62
CA ARG A 33 -6.96 5.61 -2.48
C ARG A 33 -7.24 4.15 -2.85
N THR A 34 -7.97 3.92 -3.94
CA THR A 34 -8.21 2.58 -4.48
C THR A 34 -6.92 1.90 -4.96
N TYR A 35 -5.95 2.67 -5.44
CA TYR A 35 -4.63 2.14 -5.81
C TYR A 35 -3.90 1.63 -4.56
N VAL A 36 -3.80 2.44 -3.50
CA VAL A 36 -3.22 2.02 -2.22
C VAL A 36 -3.91 0.75 -1.70
N SER A 37 -5.24 0.73 -1.73
CA SER A 37 -6.04 -0.43 -1.31
C SER A 37 -5.71 -1.70 -2.12
N SER A 38 -5.62 -1.59 -3.45
CA SER A 38 -5.29 -2.71 -4.34
C SER A 38 -3.85 -3.22 -4.15
N VAL A 39 -2.91 -2.33 -3.82
CA VAL A 39 -1.53 -2.69 -3.49
C VAL A 39 -1.47 -3.46 -2.17
N GLU A 40 -2.16 -3.00 -1.13
CA GLU A 40 -2.19 -3.69 0.18
C GLU A 40 -2.86 -5.07 0.11
N ARG A 41 -3.73 -5.31 -0.87
CA ARG A 41 -4.31 -6.63 -1.16
C ARG A 41 -3.43 -7.51 -2.05
N GLY A 42 -2.33 -6.98 -2.60
CA GLY A 42 -1.45 -7.70 -3.53
C GLY A 42 -2.06 -7.92 -4.91
N GLU A 43 -3.06 -7.12 -5.30
CA GLU A 43 -3.74 -7.21 -6.61
C GLU A 43 -2.96 -6.48 -7.71
N ARG A 44 -2.05 -5.57 -7.35
CA ARG A 44 -1.20 -4.84 -8.30
C ARG A 44 0.20 -5.42 -8.38
N ASN A 45 0.74 -5.49 -9.61
CA ASN A 45 2.18 -5.51 -9.81
C ASN A 45 2.67 -4.07 -9.69
N ILE A 46 3.56 -3.82 -8.74
CA ILE A 46 4.22 -2.53 -8.61
C ILE A 46 5.52 -2.64 -9.39
N THR A 47 5.65 -1.80 -10.41
CA THR A 47 6.88 -1.65 -11.16
C THR A 47 7.59 -0.43 -10.60
N VAL A 48 8.91 -0.55 -10.39
CA VAL A 48 9.79 0.49 -9.88
C VAL A 48 10.47 1.21 -11.03
#